data_AF-A0A090XA75-F1
#
_entry.id   AF-A0A090XA75-F1
#
_cell.length_a   1.000
_cell.length_b   1.000
_cell.length_c   1.000
_cell.angle_alpha   90.00
_cell.angle_beta   90.00
_cell.angle_gamma   90.00
#
_symmetry.space_group_name_H-M   'P 1'
#
loop_
_entity.id
_entity.type
_entity.pdbx_description
1 polymer ?
#
loop_
_entity_poly.entity_id
_entity_poly.type
_entity_poly.pdbx_seq_one_letter_code
_entity_poly.pdbx_strand_id
1 'polypeptide(L)'
;METENDELPANFFNGSDYCQVLFERKNATTCQSPTGPENGAVDTPCQMQCCFDNTNVTVNSPDGTRCDNETVCLQGTCVKERKRNITMLE
;
A
#
# COMPACT_ATOMS: atom_id res chain seq x y z
N MET A 1 -7.58 27.86 -6.95
CA MET A 1 -6.98 26.68 -7.61
C MET A 1 -7.03 25.60 -6.56
N GLU A 2 -8.04 24.73 -6.62
CA GLU A 2 -8.00 23.51 -5.81
C GLU A 2 -6.84 22.69 -6.36
N THR A 3 -5.76 22.59 -5.59
CA THR A 3 -4.72 21.61 -5.87
C THR A 3 -5.39 20.26 -5.68
N GLU A 4 -5.75 19.58 -6.78
CA GLU A 4 -6.08 18.16 -6.72
C GLU A 4 -4.93 17.50 -5.95
N ASN A 5 -5.27 16.87 -4.83
CA ASN A 5 -4.28 16.27 -3.96
C ASN A 5 -3.83 14.97 -4.65
N ASP A 6 -2.87 15.09 -5.57
CA ASP A 6 -2.25 13.98 -6.32
C ASP A 6 -1.41 13.07 -5.40
N GLU A 7 -1.36 13.34 -4.10
CA GLU A 7 -0.61 12.53 -3.13
C GLU A 7 -1.30 11.20 -2.85
N LEU A 8 -0.52 10.12 -2.95
CA LEU A 8 -1.00 8.76 -2.75
C LEU A 8 -1.06 8.40 -1.25
N PRO A 9 -1.95 7.48 -0.83
CA PRO A 9 -2.10 7.06 0.57
C PRO A 9 -0.79 6.69 1.28
N ALA A 10 0.18 6.10 0.58
CA ALA A 10 1.49 5.76 1.14
C ALA A 10 2.33 6.97 1.59
N ASN A 11 2.00 8.18 1.13
CA ASN A 11 2.65 9.41 1.61
C ASN A 11 2.19 9.80 3.02
N PHE A 12 1.01 9.32 3.45
CA PHE A 12 0.39 9.69 4.72
C PHE A 12 0.34 8.56 5.73
N PHE A 13 0.17 7.32 5.25
CA PHE A 13 -0.03 6.15 6.10
C PHE A 13 1.12 5.17 5.96
N ASN A 14 1.72 4.79 7.09
CA ASN A 14 2.46 3.54 7.16
C ASN A 14 1.47 2.35 7.23
N GLY A 15 1.96 1.12 7.06
CA GLY A 15 1.08 -0.06 7.05
C GLY A 15 0.22 -0.20 8.31
N SER A 16 0.77 0.03 9.50
CA SER A 16 0.00 -0.10 10.76
C SER A 16 -1.11 0.94 10.87
N ASP A 17 -0.81 2.19 10.58
CA ASP A 17 -1.81 3.26 10.59
C ASP A 17 -2.88 3.01 9.52
N TYR A 18 -2.47 2.46 8.37
CA TYR A 18 -3.41 2.06 7.32
C TYR A 18 -4.34 0.93 7.77
N CYS A 19 -3.83 -0.09 8.47
CA CYS A 19 -4.67 -1.12 9.11
C CYS A 19 -5.68 -0.50 10.08
N GLN A 20 -5.26 0.45 10.91
CA GLN A 20 -6.18 1.13 11.82
C GLN A 20 -7.26 1.90 11.07
N VAL A 21 -6.93 2.57 9.97
CA VAL A 21 -7.93 3.28 9.15
C VAL A 21 -8.91 2.30 8.51
N LEU A 22 -8.43 1.20 7.92
CA LEU A 22 -9.27 0.20 7.26
C LEU A 22 -10.24 -0.52 8.20
N PHE A 23 -9.81 -0.77 9.45
CA PHE A 23 -10.60 -1.51 10.44
C PHE A 23 -11.16 -0.62 11.55
N GLU A 24 -11.42 0.67 11.27
CA GLU A 24 -12.06 1.62 12.19
C GLU A 24 -11.40 1.70 13.58
N ARG A 25 -10.07 1.66 13.62
CA ARG A 25 -9.20 1.72 14.80
C ARG A 25 -9.40 0.57 15.80
N LYS A 26 -9.73 -0.64 15.32
CA LYS A 26 -9.78 -1.87 16.13
C LYS A 26 -8.41 -2.38 16.62
N ASN A 27 -7.54 -1.50 17.14
CA ASN A 27 -6.13 -1.79 17.49
C ASN A 27 -5.39 -2.60 16.40
N ALA A 28 -5.83 -2.43 15.14
CA ALA A 28 -5.32 -3.19 14.03
C ALA A 28 -3.89 -2.74 13.73
N THR A 29 -2.99 -3.69 13.54
CA THR A 29 -1.59 -3.41 13.24
C THR A 29 -1.13 -4.29 12.09
N THR A 30 -0.07 -3.88 11.40
CA THR A 30 0.63 -4.83 10.54
C THR A 30 1.18 -5.94 11.40
N CYS A 31 0.76 -7.15 11.10
CA CYS A 31 1.43 -8.36 11.56
C CYS A 31 2.20 -8.96 10.39
N GLN A 32 2.93 -10.06 10.67
CA GLN A 32 3.79 -10.81 9.75
C GLN A 32 3.60 -10.43 8.27
N SER A 33 4.70 -10.04 7.60
CA SER A 33 4.71 -10.06 6.13
C SER A 33 4.09 -11.38 5.67
N PRO A 34 3.16 -11.40 4.70
CA PRO A 34 2.57 -12.63 4.22
C PRO A 34 3.72 -13.61 4.02
N THR A 35 3.80 -14.67 4.83
CA THR A 35 4.77 -15.71 4.58
C THR A 35 4.24 -16.35 3.30
N GLY A 36 5.00 -16.17 2.21
CA GLY A 36 4.56 -16.48 0.86
C GLY A 36 3.77 -17.78 0.73
N PRO A 37 2.89 -17.87 -0.25
CA PRO A 37 1.96 -18.97 -0.35
C PRO A 37 2.71 -20.29 -0.55
N GLU A 38 2.21 -21.34 0.10
CA GLU A 38 2.42 -22.74 -0.30
C GLU A 38 2.00 -23.00 -1.77
N ASN A 39 1.48 -22.00 -2.49
CA ASN A 39 0.90 -22.09 -3.83
C ASN A 39 1.27 -20.92 -4.77
N GLY A 40 2.52 -20.45 -4.79
CA GLY A 40 3.11 -19.79 -5.96
C GLY A 40 2.57 -18.41 -6.40
N ALA A 41 1.71 -17.73 -5.64
CA ALA A 41 1.48 -16.30 -5.84
C ALA A 41 2.66 -15.52 -5.23
N VAL A 42 3.50 -14.95 -6.09
CA VAL A 42 4.69 -14.19 -5.71
C VAL A 42 4.32 -13.17 -4.63
N ASP A 43 4.99 -13.20 -3.48
CA ASP A 43 4.89 -12.17 -2.43
C ASP A 43 5.17 -10.81 -3.07
N THR A 44 4.11 -10.07 -3.37
CA THR A 44 4.28 -8.70 -3.84
C THR A 44 4.26 -7.79 -2.62
N PRO A 45 5.13 -6.77 -2.55
CA PRO A 45 5.09 -5.72 -1.52
C PRO A 45 3.76 -4.95 -1.45
N CYS A 46 2.85 -5.23 -2.40
CA CYS A 46 1.53 -4.64 -2.53
C CYS A 46 0.44 -5.38 -1.77
N GLN A 47 0.78 -6.45 -1.06
CA GLN A 47 -0.11 -7.10 -0.10
C GLN A 47 0.54 -7.10 1.30
N MET A 48 -0.30 -6.91 2.32
CA MET A 48 0.10 -6.90 3.72
C MET A 48 -0.97 -7.54 4.59
N GLN A 49 -0.59 -8.06 5.75
CA GLN A 49 -1.55 -8.55 6.74
C GLN A 49 -1.82 -7.51 7.82
N CYS A 50 -3.11 -7.26 8.05
CA CYS A 50 -3.59 -6.55 9.22
C CYS A 50 -4.11 -7.56 10.25
N CYS A 51 -3.61 -7.46 11.48
CA CYS A 51 -4.07 -8.27 12.59
C CYS A 51 -4.81 -7.43 13.62
N PHE A 52 -5.92 -7.95 14.12
CA PHE A 52 -6.70 -7.41 15.24
C PHE A 52 -7.50 -8.54 15.89
N ASP A 53 -7.66 -8.52 17.21
CA ASP A 53 -8.54 -9.43 17.97
C ASP A 53 -8.45 -10.91 17.51
N ASN A 54 -7.23 -11.45 17.38
CA ASN A 54 -6.91 -12.81 16.91
C ASN A 54 -7.36 -13.15 15.47
N THR A 55 -7.73 -12.14 14.68
CA THR A 55 -8.07 -12.24 13.27
C THR A 55 -6.96 -11.65 12.43
N ASN A 56 -6.63 -12.31 11.32
CA ASN A 56 -5.65 -11.85 10.35
C ASN A 56 -6.35 -11.67 9.00
N VAL A 57 -6.20 -10.50 8.38
CA VAL A 57 -6.78 -10.20 7.07
C VAL A 57 -5.68 -9.72 6.14
N THR A 58 -5.54 -10.36 4.99
CA THR A 58 -4.70 -9.86 3.91
C THR A 58 -5.41 -8.73 3.20
N VAL A 59 -4.78 -7.57 3.14
CA VAL A 59 -5.26 -6.37 2.44
C VAL A 59 -4.19 -5.88 1.47
N ASN A 60 -4.60 -5.00 0.55
CA ASN A 60 -3.65 -4.30 -0.29
C ASN A 60 -2.84 -3.31 0.55
N SER A 61 -1.55 -3.19 0.27
CA SER A 61 -0.72 -2.10 0.78
C SER A 61 -1.26 -0.75 0.29
N PRO A 62 -1.03 0.35 1.03
CA PRO A 62 -1.42 1.69 0.59
C PRO A 62 -0.90 1.97 -0.83
N ASP A 63 -1.75 2.56 -1.66
CA ASP A 63 -1.35 3.01 -2.99
C ASP A 63 -0.16 3.97 -2.86
N GLY A 64 0.87 3.79 -3.71
CA GLY A 64 2.15 4.50 -3.63
C GLY A 64 3.26 3.75 -2.87
N THR A 65 2.95 2.63 -2.20
CA THR A 65 3.98 1.80 -1.53
C THR A 65 4.99 1.31 -2.56
N ARG A 66 6.29 1.46 -2.31
CA ARG A 66 7.33 0.96 -3.24
C ARG A 66 7.32 -0.56 -3.27
N CYS A 67 7.26 -1.12 -4.47
CA CYS A 67 7.36 -2.56 -4.70
C CYS A 67 8.61 -2.98 -5.48
N ASP A 68 9.28 -2.03 -6.13
CA ASP A 68 10.64 -2.15 -6.68
C ASP A 68 11.22 -0.72 -6.81
N ASN A 69 12.43 -0.57 -7.38
CA ASN A 69 13.12 0.70 -7.55
C ASN A 69 12.34 1.75 -8.37
N GLU A 70 11.53 1.32 -9.35
CA GLU A 70 10.78 2.22 -10.26
C GLU A 70 9.27 1.92 -10.28
N THR A 71 8.79 1.09 -9.37
CA THR A 71 7.40 0.65 -9.34
C THR A 71 6.78 0.85 -7.97
N VAL A 72 5.51 1.23 -7.99
CA VAL A 72 4.68 1.46 -6.81
C VAL A 72 3.45 0.58 -6.88
N CYS A 73 2.88 0.31 -5.72
CA CYS A 73 1.63 -0.41 -5.58
C CYS A 73 0.47 0.51 -5.96
N LEU A 74 -0.36 0.07 -6.90
CA LEU A 74 -1.67 0.64 -7.17
C LEU A 74 -2.69 -0.49 -7.24
N GLN A 75 -3.74 -0.41 -6.42
CA GLN A 75 -4.81 -1.41 -6.34
C GLN A 75 -4.28 -2.84 -6.13
N GLY A 76 -3.27 -2.99 -5.26
CA GLY A 76 -2.66 -4.29 -4.95
C GLY A 76 -1.74 -4.85 -6.03
N THR A 77 -1.47 -4.10 -7.11
CA THR A 77 -0.56 -4.51 -8.19
C THR A 77 0.65 -3.61 -8.24
N CYS A 78 1.83 -4.20 -8.46
CA CYS A 78 3.07 -3.46 -8.67
C CYS A 78 3.12 -2.90 -10.09
N VAL A 79 3.09 -1.57 -10.24
CA VAL A 79 3.06 -0.89 -11.54
C VAL A 79 4.16 0.16 -11.63
N LYS A 80 4.65 0.41 -12.85
CA LYS A 80 5.66 1.46 -13.08
C LYS A 80 5.09 2.82 -12.71
N GLU A 81 5.84 3.55 -11.89
CA GLU A 81 5.51 4.93 -11.58
C GLU A 81 5.62 5.76 -12.85
N ARG A 82 4.48 6.19 -13.40
CA ARG A 82 4.47 7.08 -14.55
C ARG A 82 4.84 8.47 -14.03
N LYS A 83 6.13 8.81 -14.04
CA LYS A 83 6.60 10.18 -13.82
C LYS A 83 5.80 11.08 -14.77
N ARG A 84 4.91 11.92 -14.23
CA ARG A 84 4.33 13.02 -15.01
C ARG A 84 5.52 13.91 -15.37
N ASN A 85 6.02 13.80 -16.60
CA ASN A 85 6.86 14.84 -17.18
C ASN A 85 5.95 16.06 -17.36
N ILE A 86 5.68 16.78 -16.26
CA ILE A 86 5.12 18.12 -16.35
C ILE A 86 6.26 18.93 -16.97
N THR A 87 6.26 19.03 -18.29
CA THR A 87 7.07 20.03 -18.96
C THR A 87 6.49 21.34 -18.45
N MET A 88 7.16 21.95 -17.47
CA MET A 88 6.89 23.33 -17.10
C MET A 88 7.27 24.13 -18.34
N LEU A 89 6.27 24.34 -19.19
CA LEU A 89 6.32 25.32 -20.27
C LEU A 89 6.32 26.68 -19.57
N GLU A 90 7.52 27.17 -19.24
CA GLU A 90 7.80 28.59 -19.17
C GLU A 90 8.15 29.12 -20.57
#